data_AF-A0AAW9DKP3-F1
#
_entry.id   AF-A0AAW9DKP3-F1
#
_cell.length_a   1.000
_cell.length_b   1.000
_cell.length_c   1.000
_cell.angle_alpha   90.00
_cell.angle_beta   90.00
_cell.angle_gamma   90.00
#
_symmetry.space_group_name_H-M   'P 1'
#
loop_
_entity.id
_entity.type
_entity.pdbx_description
1 polymer ?
#
loop_
_entity_poly.entity_id
_entity_poly.type
_entity_poly.pdbx_seq_one_letter_code
_entity_poly.pdbx_strand_id
1 'polypeptide(L)'
;MSRLSKLPCQPIHLAILAVAAYCAVHSFSLLTMGLFSLVLTVFGVRQGKTVFLKTLPLLALCGLLFGCQKVQWERADQSAPEQVTTVQVIPDTIEVNGDSLSFRGWADGQT
;
A
#
# COMPACT_ATOMS: atom_id res chain seq x y z
N MET A 1 15.35 -21.83 24.38
CA MET A 1 14.70 -22.44 23.20
C MET A 1 14.46 -21.36 22.16
N SER A 2 15.05 -21.45 20.97
CA SER A 2 14.77 -20.50 19.88
C SER A 2 15.15 -21.12 18.53
N ARG A 3 14.34 -22.09 18.07
CA ARG A 3 14.38 -22.56 16.67
C ARG A 3 13.76 -21.49 15.75
N LEU A 4 14.44 -20.35 15.63
CA LEU A 4 14.17 -19.40 14.56
C LEU A 4 14.51 -20.08 13.24
N SER A 5 13.46 -20.37 12.46
CA SER A 5 13.52 -21.04 11.17
C SER A 5 14.64 -20.44 10.32
N LYS A 6 15.66 -21.25 9.98
CA LYS A 6 16.70 -20.82 9.06
C LYS A 6 16.04 -20.49 7.72
N LEU A 7 15.94 -19.20 7.41
CA LEU A 7 15.40 -18.73 6.13
C LEU A 7 16.15 -19.42 4.98
N PRO A 8 15.46 -19.85 3.91
CA PRO A 8 16.09 -20.60 2.82
C PRO A 8 17.07 -19.76 2.00
N CYS A 9 17.06 -18.44 2.18
CA CYS A 9 17.94 -17.47 1.52
C CYS A 9 18.26 -16.32 2.51
N GLN A 10 19.30 -15.53 2.23
CA GLN A 10 19.61 -14.35 3.04
C GLN A 10 18.45 -13.34 2.98
N PRO A 11 18.10 -12.67 4.10
CA PRO A 11 16.94 -11.78 4.17
C PRO A 11 17.04 -10.59 3.20
N ILE A 12 18.26 -10.15 2.87
CA ILE A 12 18.52 -9.07 1.91
C ILE A 12 17.96 -9.41 0.51
N HIS A 13 18.16 -10.64 0.04
CA HIS A 13 17.63 -11.05 -1.28
C HIS A 13 16.10 -11.12 -1.29
N LEU A 14 15.51 -11.60 -0.19
CA LEU A 14 14.05 -11.63 -0.03
C LEU A 14 13.48 -10.20 -0.01
N ALA A 15 14.14 -9.27 0.71
CA ALA A 15 13.72 -7.87 0.77
C ALA A 15 13.75 -7.19 -0.61
N ILE A 16 14.82 -7.37 -1.39
CA ILE A 16 14.92 -6.86 -2.78
C ILE A 16 13.78 -7.43 -3.64
N LEU A 17 13.52 -8.73 -3.53
CA LEU A 17 12.49 -9.42 -4.32
C LEU A 17 11.07 -9.00 -3.91
N ALA A 18 10.84 -8.74 -2.62
CA ALA A 18 9.58 -8.22 -2.08
C ALA A 18 9.32 -6.77 -2.49
N VAL A 19 10.35 -5.90 -2.47
CA VAL A 19 10.24 -4.51 -2.97
C VAL A 19 9.95 -4.51 -4.47
N ALA A 20 10.62 -5.35 -5.26
CA ALA A 20 10.34 -5.48 -6.69
C ALA A 20 8.90 -5.98 -6.96
N ALA A 21 8.41 -6.94 -6.16
CA ALA A 21 7.03 -7.41 -6.24
C ALA A 21 6.01 -6.31 -5.85
N TYR A 22 6.29 -5.55 -4.79
CA TYR A 22 5.47 -4.41 -4.38
C TYR A 22 5.33 -3.37 -5.51
N CYS A 23 6.45 -2.97 -6.12
CA CYS A 23 6.44 -2.02 -7.23
C CYS A 23 5.64 -2.55 -8.44
N ALA A 24 5.72 -3.86 -8.75
CA ALA A 24 4.95 -4.47 -9.83
C ALA A 24 3.43 -4.53 -9.54
N VAL A 25 3.02 -4.74 -8.28
CA VAL A 25 1.60 -4.78 -7.87
C VAL A 25 0.99 -3.38 -7.81
N HIS A 26 1.71 -2.40 -7.26
CA HIS A 26 1.20 -1.05 -7.06
C HIS A 26 1.25 -0.25 -8.37
N SER A 27 2.43 -0.15 -9.00
CA SER A 27 2.68 0.61 -10.22
C SER A 27 2.68 -0.28 -11.47
N PHE A 28 1.58 -1.00 -11.70
CA PHE A 28 1.45 -2.00 -12.77
C PHE A 28 1.74 -1.41 -14.17
N SER A 29 2.94 -1.67 -14.66
CA SER A 29 3.47 -1.13 -15.92
C SER A 29 4.45 -2.11 -16.56
N LEU A 30 4.56 -2.10 -17.89
CA LEU A 30 5.49 -2.94 -18.65
C LEU A 30 6.94 -2.84 -18.14
N LEU A 31 7.38 -1.64 -17.73
CA LEU A 31 8.71 -1.42 -17.14
C LEU A 31 8.88 -2.12 -15.79
N THR A 32 7.89 -2.02 -14.90
CA THR A 32 7.94 -2.64 -13.56
C THR A 32 7.84 -4.17 -13.64
N MET A 33 6.99 -4.69 -14.52
CA MET A 33 6.89 -6.12 -14.81
C MET A 33 8.19 -6.66 -15.44
N GLY A 34 8.78 -5.91 -16.37
CA GLY A 34 10.09 -6.21 -16.95
C GLY A 34 11.17 -6.29 -15.88
N LEU A 35 11.30 -5.26 -15.04
CA LEU A 35 12.27 -5.21 -13.95
C LEU A 35 12.07 -6.34 -12.93
N PHE A 36 10.83 -6.61 -12.52
CA PHE A 36 10.51 -7.72 -11.62
C PHE A 36 10.90 -9.08 -12.24
N SER A 37 10.56 -9.31 -13.52
CA SER A 37 10.93 -10.55 -14.22
C SER A 37 12.44 -10.72 -14.38
N LEU A 38 13.18 -9.63 -14.61
CA LEU A 38 14.65 -9.61 -14.66
C LEU A 38 15.26 -9.98 -13.30
N VAL A 39 14.82 -9.33 -12.22
CA VAL A 39 15.28 -9.61 -10.85
C VAL A 39 14.97 -11.05 -10.45
N LEU A 40 13.76 -11.55 -10.76
CA LEU A 40 13.34 -12.93 -10.50
C LEU A 40 14.19 -13.94 -11.28
N THR A 41 14.49 -13.65 -12.55
CA THR A 41 15.34 -14.50 -13.41
C THR A 41 16.79 -14.53 -12.90
N VAL A 42 17.38 -13.37 -12.61
CA VAL A 42 18.74 -13.27 -12.03
C VAL A 42 18.81 -14.01 -10.69
N PHE A 43 17.79 -13.86 -9.82
CA PHE A 43 17.72 -14.59 -8.56
C PHE A 43 17.67 -16.11 -8.76
N GLY A 44 16.84 -16.60 -9.69
CA GLY A 44 16.77 -18.02 -10.04
C GLY A 44 18.07 -18.60 -10.61
N VAL A 45 18.76 -17.83 -11.46
CA VAL A 45 20.08 -18.21 -12.03
C VAL A 45 21.17 -18.25 -10.96
N ARG A 46 21.21 -17.29 -10.03
CA ARG A 46 22.30 -17.20 -9.03
C ARG A 46 22.11 -18.11 -7.81
N GLN A 47 20.88 -18.33 -7.36
CA GLN A 47 20.61 -19.16 -6.16
C GLN A 47 20.28 -20.63 -6.49
N GLY A 48 19.98 -20.93 -7.76
CA GLY A 48 19.62 -22.26 -8.22
C GLY A 48 18.19 -22.68 -7.84
N LYS A 49 17.67 -23.67 -8.59
CA LYS A 49 16.27 -24.12 -8.54
C LYS A 49 15.80 -24.51 -7.13
N THR A 50 16.65 -25.16 -6.33
CA THR A 50 16.31 -25.68 -4.99
C THR A 50 16.08 -24.60 -3.93
N VAL A 51 16.77 -23.45 -4.05
CA VAL A 51 16.56 -22.29 -3.17
C VAL A 51 15.40 -21.44 -3.70
N PHE A 52 15.36 -21.23 -5.02
CA PHE A 52 14.26 -20.52 -5.69
C PHE A 52 12.90 -21.10 -5.31
N LEU A 53 12.71 -22.42 -5.43
CA LEU A 53 11.46 -23.10 -5.13
C LEU A 53 11.05 -23.01 -3.65
N LYS A 54 12.01 -22.90 -2.72
CA LYS A 54 11.72 -22.66 -1.29
C LYS A 54 11.34 -21.21 -0.99
N THR A 55 11.84 -20.27 -1.79
CA THR A 55 11.57 -18.82 -1.61
C THR A 55 10.27 -18.40 -2.29
N LEU A 56 9.89 -19.10 -3.37
CA LEU A 56 8.66 -18.86 -4.14
C LEU A 56 7.36 -18.79 -3.31
N PRO A 57 7.03 -19.72 -2.38
CA PRO A 57 5.80 -19.61 -1.59
C PRO A 57 5.80 -18.41 -0.65
N LEU A 58 6.97 -18.00 -0.13
CA LEU A 58 7.09 -16.81 0.71
C LEU A 58 6.90 -15.51 -0.10
N LEU A 59 7.43 -15.48 -1.32
CA LEU A 59 7.20 -14.37 -2.26
C LEU A 59 5.73 -14.29 -2.69
N ALA A 60 5.10 -15.43 -2.96
CA ALA A 60 3.67 -15.51 -3.30
C ALA A 60 2.80 -15.00 -2.15
N LEU A 61 3.10 -15.35 -0.90
CA LEU A 61 2.43 -14.82 0.28
C LEU A 61 2.58 -13.29 0.38
N CYS A 62 3.79 -12.75 0.15
CA CYS A 62 4.00 -11.30 0.12
C CYS A 62 3.18 -10.64 -0.99
N GLY A 63 3.17 -11.19 -2.20
CA GLY A 63 2.38 -10.69 -3.32
C GLY A 63 0.87 -10.67 -3.05
N LEU A 64 0.34 -11.74 -2.43
CA LEU A 64 -1.06 -11.79 -1.97
C LEU A 64 -1.34 -10.70 -0.93
N LEU A 65 -0.48 -10.53 0.08
CA LEU A 65 -0.64 -9.49 1.09
C LEU A 65 -0.57 -8.07 0.52
N PHE A 66 0.28 -7.82 -0.47
CA PHE A 66 0.33 -6.53 -1.17
C PHE A 66 -0.92 -6.29 -2.04
N GLY A 67 -1.44 -7.33 -2.69
CA GLY A 67 -2.70 -7.26 -3.42
C GLY A 67 -3.90 -6.99 -2.50
N CYS A 68 -4.03 -7.73 -1.40
CA CYS A 68 -5.07 -7.51 -0.39
C CYS A 68 -4.96 -6.13 0.28
N GLN A 69 -3.75 -5.61 0.48
CA GLN A 69 -3.57 -4.22 0.90
C GLN A 69 -4.06 -3.26 -0.18
N LYS A 70 -3.61 -3.39 -1.43
CA LYS A 70 -4.03 -2.51 -2.54
C LYS A 70 -5.56 -2.44 -2.68
N VAL A 71 -6.25 -3.57 -2.63
CA VAL A 71 -7.72 -3.61 -2.68
C VAL A 71 -8.37 -2.94 -1.45
N GLN A 72 -7.76 -3.01 -0.27
CA GLN A 72 -8.25 -2.27 0.91
C GLN A 72 -7.99 -0.77 0.78
N TRP A 73 -6.83 -0.34 0.26
CA TRP A 73 -6.56 1.07 -0.03
C TRP A 73 -7.55 1.63 -1.06
N GLU A 74 -7.75 0.93 -2.19
CA GLU A 74 -8.73 1.33 -3.22
C GLU A 74 -10.16 1.44 -2.67
N ARG A 75 -10.57 0.54 -1.76
CA ARG A 75 -11.88 0.62 -1.11
C ARG A 75 -11.96 1.75 -0.08
N ALA A 76 -10.90 2.01 0.67
CA ALA A 76 -10.85 3.10 1.64
C ALA A 76 -10.87 4.46 0.94
N ASP A 77 -10.17 4.57 -0.20
CA ASP A 77 -10.14 5.75 -1.06
C ASP A 77 -11.51 5.99 -1.72
N GLN A 78 -12.17 4.94 -2.21
CA GLN A 78 -13.59 4.99 -2.66
C GLN A 78 -14.59 5.31 -1.53
N SER A 79 -14.22 5.09 -0.27
CA SER A 79 -15.03 5.43 0.91
C SER A 79 -14.73 6.83 1.44
N ALA A 80 -13.65 7.46 0.97
CA ALA A 80 -13.36 8.86 1.21
C ALA A 80 -14.08 9.71 0.15
N PRO A 81 -14.73 10.83 0.52
CA PRO A 81 -15.32 11.71 -0.48
C PRO A 81 -14.22 12.28 -1.39
N GLU A 82 -14.27 11.93 -2.68
CA GLU A 82 -13.22 12.19 -3.69
C GLU A 82 -12.75 13.65 -3.71
N GLN A 83 -13.65 14.59 -3.35
CA GLN A 83 -13.28 15.97 -3.06
C GLN A 83 -14.16 16.56 -1.95
N VAL A 84 -13.53 17.16 -0.94
CA VAL A 84 -14.21 18.13 -0.05
C VAL A 84 -14.32 19.49 -0.77
N THR A 85 -14.92 19.50 -1.97
CA THR A 85 -15.05 20.70 -2.83
C THR A 85 -16.08 21.69 -2.32
N THR A 86 -16.91 21.31 -1.34
CA THR A 86 -17.82 22.24 -0.67
C THR A 86 -17.91 21.91 0.81
N VAL A 87 -16.97 22.44 1.60
CA VAL A 87 -17.30 22.79 2.99
C VAL A 87 -18.27 23.96 2.88
N GLN A 88 -19.57 23.70 3.10
CA GLN A 88 -20.53 24.79 3.22
C GLN A 88 -20.30 25.43 4.59
N VAL A 89 -19.47 26.48 4.61
CA VAL A 89 -19.17 27.26 5.80
C VAL A 89 -20.41 28.09 6.14
N ILE A 90 -21.23 27.60 7.08
CA ILE A 90 -22.42 28.32 7.56
C ILE A 90 -21.93 29.51 8.39
N PRO A 91 -22.25 30.77 8.00
CA PRO A 91 -21.66 31.95 8.61
C PRO A 91 -22.36 32.37 9.88
N ASP A 92 -21.67 32.21 10.98
CA ASP A 92 -22.24 32.26 12.32
C ASP A 92 -21.02 32.64 13.19
N THR A 93 -21.02 33.75 13.91
CA THR A 93 -19.87 34.48 14.52
C THR A 93 -19.14 35.44 13.58
N ILE A 94 -19.83 36.50 13.20
CA ILE A 94 -19.16 37.79 12.97
C ILE A 94 -19.59 38.71 14.11
N GLU A 95 -18.78 38.79 15.18
CA GLU A 95 -19.07 39.69 16.30
C GLU A 95 -18.86 41.15 15.87
N VAL A 96 -19.97 41.88 15.73
CA VAL A 96 -19.97 43.33 15.54
C VAL A 96 -20.76 43.94 16.69
N ASN A 97 -20.11 44.79 17.49
CA ASN A 97 -20.67 45.39 18.71
C ASN A 97 -21.03 44.41 19.85
N GLY A 98 -20.36 43.26 19.93
CA GLY A 98 -20.44 42.36 21.09
C GLY A 98 -21.60 41.36 21.10
N ASP A 99 -22.19 41.07 19.93
CA ASP A 99 -23.22 40.05 19.76
C ASP A 99 -22.71 38.91 18.86
N SER A 100 -22.92 37.66 19.29
CA SER A 100 -22.15 36.48 18.87
C SER A 100 -23.03 35.36 18.28
N LEU A 101 -22.39 34.37 17.66
CA LEU A 101 -23.01 33.23 16.96
C LEU A 101 -21.94 32.08 16.89
N SER A 102 -22.01 31.06 16.02
CA SER A 102 -21.11 29.87 16.03
C SER A 102 -20.79 29.15 14.68
N PHE A 103 -19.70 29.51 13.95
CA PHE A 103 -19.41 29.08 12.55
C PHE A 103 -19.36 27.54 12.40
N ARG A 104 -20.47 26.91 11.97
CA ARG A 104 -20.56 25.46 11.75
C ARG A 104 -20.41 25.11 10.28
N GLY A 105 -19.22 24.70 9.87
CA GLY A 105 -19.06 23.99 8.60
C GLY A 105 -19.79 22.64 8.66
N TRP A 106 -20.67 22.37 7.69
CA TRP A 106 -21.23 21.04 7.48
C TRP A 106 -20.44 20.32 6.38
N ALA A 107 -20.04 19.08 6.67
CA ALA A 107 -19.48 18.14 5.70
C ALA A 107 -20.31 16.86 5.74
N ASP A 108 -21.07 16.64 4.67
CA ASP A 108 -21.75 15.38 4.30
C ASP A 108 -22.44 14.58 5.44
N GLY A 109 -23.39 15.21 6.11
CA GLY A 109 -24.56 14.52 6.68
C GLY A 109 -24.38 13.61 7.90
N GLN A 110 -23.22 13.61 8.57
CA GLN A 110 -23.05 12.87 9.84
C GLN A 110 -22.88 13.82 11.04
N THR A 111 -23.63 13.55 12.10
CA THR A 111 -23.81 14.35 13.33
C THR A 111 -22.79 14.02 14.42
#